data_AF-A0A925UYD7-F1
#
_entry.id   AF-A0A925UYD7-F1
#
_cell.length_a   1.000
_cell.length_b   1.000
_cell.length_c   1.000
_cell.angle_alpha   90.00
_cell.angle_beta   90.00
_cell.angle_gamma   90.00
#
_symmetry.space_group_name_H-M   'P 1'
#
loop_
_entity.id
_entity.type
_entity.pdbx_description
1 polymer ?
#
loop_
_entity_poly.entity_id
_entity_poly.type
_entity_poly.pdbx_seq_one_letter_code
_entity_poly.pdbx_strand_id
1 'polypeptide(L)'
;MKKILKFVTISVLGASLVASAFAQASGPAGGGVQNGSQGAAGKQGKQGRAGSQKGLQKIEAELWAKLTPALTSEQKVKIEQLNQKTKDAFKALKDKAKNGDKEALRGEMKKIQTQRRESIQAILTPEQKKSYAELAKAAMEKMR
;
A
#
# COMPACT_ATOMS: atom_id res chain seq x y z
N MET A 1 28.08 -15.98 -29.38
CA MET A 1 26.71 -15.41 -29.41
C MET A 1 25.70 -16.51 -29.09
N LYS A 2 25.09 -16.49 -27.91
CA LYS A 2 23.97 -17.39 -27.55
C LYS A 2 22.98 -16.60 -26.70
N LYS A 3 22.08 -15.86 -27.35
CA LYS A 3 20.89 -15.28 -26.71
C LYS A 3 19.74 -16.23 -27.00
N ILE A 4 19.27 -16.95 -25.98
CA ILE A 4 17.99 -17.65 -26.02
C ILE A 4 17.17 -17.07 -24.87
N LEU A 5 16.52 -15.94 -25.15
CA LEU A 5 15.57 -15.31 -24.25
C LEU A 5 14.23 -16.01 -24.48
N LYS A 6 13.88 -16.95 -23.60
CA LYS A 6 12.56 -17.57 -23.59
C LYS A 6 11.54 -16.53 -23.13
N PHE A 7 10.75 -16.03 -24.09
CA PHE A 7 9.49 -15.36 -23.83
C PHE A 7 8.53 -16.36 -23.17
N VAL A 8 8.09 -16.08 -21.94
CA VAL A 8 6.94 -16.76 -21.34
C VAL A 8 5.80 -15.76 -21.30
N THR A 9 4.94 -15.91 -22.29
CA THR A 9 3.58 -15.39 -22.38
C THR A 9 2.73 -16.07 -21.30
N ILE A 10 2.06 -15.31 -20.45
CA ILE A 10 0.85 -15.80 -19.77
C ILE A 10 -0.23 -14.75 -19.94
N SER A 11 -1.12 -15.09 -20.87
CA SER A 11 -2.37 -14.42 -21.17
C SER A 11 -3.41 -14.69 -20.08
N VAL A 12 -4.15 -13.62 -19.74
CA VAL A 12 -5.58 -13.55 -19.41
C VAL A 12 -6.15 -14.62 -18.47
N LEU A 13 -6.44 -14.20 -17.23
CA LEU A 13 -7.59 -14.72 -16.50
C LEU A 13 -8.65 -13.62 -16.39
N GLY A 14 -9.78 -13.84 -17.09
CA GLY A 14 -11.01 -13.09 -16.88
C GLY A 14 -11.62 -13.47 -15.54
N ALA A 15 -11.95 -12.47 -14.73
CA ALA A 15 -12.79 -12.65 -13.55
C ALA A 15 -14.21 -12.19 -13.91
N SER A 16 -15.07 -13.18 -14.05
CA SER A 16 -16.52 -13.11 -14.16
C SER A 16 -17.14 -12.29 -13.01
N LEU A 17 -18.03 -11.37 -13.40
CA LEU A 17 -18.93 -10.61 -12.55
C LEU A 17 -19.89 -11.56 -11.81
N VAL A 18 -19.94 -11.50 -10.49
CA VAL A 18 -21.09 -11.97 -9.71
C VAL A 18 -21.63 -10.77 -8.94
N ALA A 19 -22.87 -10.41 -9.28
CA ALA A 19 -23.64 -9.37 -8.63
C ALA A 19 -24.02 -9.83 -7.21
N SER A 20 -23.61 -9.06 -6.20
CA SER A 20 -24.21 -9.17 -4.87
C SER A 20 -25.37 -8.20 -4.78
N ALA A 21 -26.58 -8.74 -4.90
CA ALA A 21 -27.81 -8.07 -4.54
C ALA A 21 -27.79 -7.77 -3.04
N PHE A 22 -27.82 -6.49 -2.66
CA PHE A 22 -28.20 -6.09 -1.30
C PHE A 22 -29.70 -5.81 -1.29
N ALA A 23 -30.40 -6.67 -0.57
CA ALA A 23 -31.81 -6.57 -0.26
C ALA A 23 -32.11 -5.32 0.59
N GLN A 24 -33.31 -4.80 0.39
CA GLN A 24 -33.93 -3.67 1.07
C GLN A 24 -34.02 -3.90 2.59
N ALA A 25 -33.74 -2.86 3.37
CA ALA A 25 -34.31 -2.68 4.69
C ALA A 25 -34.50 -1.18 4.94
N SER A 26 -35.59 -0.65 4.39
CA SER A 26 -36.18 0.61 4.81
C SER A 26 -36.76 0.42 6.21
N GLY A 27 -36.33 1.25 7.17
CA GLY A 27 -36.92 1.37 8.50
C GLY A 27 -36.85 2.83 8.99
N PRO A 28 -37.88 3.36 9.68
CA PRO A 28 -38.15 4.80 9.73
C PRO A 28 -37.64 5.52 11.00
N ALA A 29 -37.54 6.84 10.84
CA ALA A 29 -37.81 7.92 11.80
C ALA A 29 -37.07 7.99 13.15
N GLY A 30 -36.48 9.17 13.38
CA GLY A 30 -36.60 9.86 14.66
C GLY A 30 -35.30 10.15 15.40
N GLY A 31 -35.21 11.37 15.95
CA GLY A 31 -34.30 11.70 17.04
C GLY A 31 -33.14 12.60 16.63
N GLY A 32 -33.40 13.89 16.51
CA GLY A 32 -32.34 14.89 16.38
C GLY A 32 -31.47 14.97 17.64
N VAL A 33 -30.23 15.42 17.44
CA VAL A 33 -29.56 16.34 18.36
C VAL A 33 -28.64 17.22 17.51
N GLN A 34 -29.16 18.38 17.14
CA GLN A 34 -28.35 19.52 16.76
C GLN A 34 -27.83 20.11 18.07
N ASN A 35 -26.54 19.90 18.38
CA ASN A 35 -25.88 20.66 19.43
C ASN A 35 -24.46 21.03 19.00
N GLY A 36 -24.11 22.26 19.33
CA GLY A 36 -23.04 23.02 18.74
C GLY A 36 -21.66 22.48 19.04
N SER A 37 -20.75 22.75 18.13
CA SER A 37 -19.49 23.39 18.50
C SER A 37 -18.85 23.96 17.25
N GLN A 38 -19.13 25.23 17.04
CA GLN A 38 -18.28 26.14 16.29
C GLN A 38 -16.98 26.26 17.10
N GLY A 39 -16.06 25.32 16.89
CA GLY A 39 -14.78 25.23 17.58
C GLY A 39 -13.65 25.39 16.58
N ALA A 40 -12.83 26.42 16.78
CA ALA A 40 -11.65 26.73 16.00
C ALA A 40 -10.72 25.52 15.77
N ALA A 41 -10.85 24.86 14.61
CA ALA A 41 -9.91 23.81 14.17
C ALA A 41 -8.92 24.36 13.13
N GLY A 42 -8.44 25.59 13.34
CA GLY A 42 -7.34 26.13 12.55
C GLY A 42 -6.00 25.66 13.14
N LYS A 43 -5.31 24.75 12.44
CA LYS A 43 -3.87 24.39 12.58
C LYS A 43 -3.47 23.11 13.34
N GLN A 44 -4.39 22.27 13.83
CA GLN A 44 -4.03 20.97 14.44
C GLN A 44 -4.35 19.73 13.57
N GLY A 45 -4.62 19.89 12.27
CA GLY A 45 -4.91 18.75 11.37
C GLY A 45 -3.71 18.16 10.63
N LYS A 46 -2.59 18.90 10.50
CA LYS A 46 -1.45 18.48 9.68
C LYS A 46 -0.38 17.71 10.46
N GLN A 47 -0.26 17.95 11.76
CA GLN A 47 0.81 17.37 12.59
C GLN A 47 0.54 15.91 12.99
N GLY A 48 -0.72 15.53 13.22
CA GLY A 48 -1.10 14.13 13.49
C GLY A 48 -0.99 13.21 12.26
N ARG A 49 -1.31 13.73 11.06
CA ARG A 49 -1.29 12.94 9.81
C ARG A 49 0.14 12.74 9.26
N ALA A 50 1.00 13.75 9.39
CA ALA A 50 2.41 13.63 9.04
C ALA A 50 3.19 12.74 10.03
N GLY A 51 2.84 12.78 11.33
CA GLY A 51 3.38 11.88 12.35
C GLY A 51 2.98 10.42 12.12
N SER A 52 1.72 10.17 11.76
CA SER A 52 1.20 8.85 11.41
C SER A 52 1.89 8.25 10.17
N GLN A 53 2.11 9.04 9.11
CA GLN A 53 2.80 8.57 7.92
C GLN A 53 4.28 8.24 8.19
N LYS A 54 4.96 9.05 9.01
CA LYS A 54 6.37 8.79 9.40
C LYS A 54 6.48 7.56 10.32
N GLY A 55 5.50 7.32 11.19
CA GLY A 55 5.41 6.12 12.02
C GLY A 55 5.24 4.84 11.18
N LEU A 56 4.33 4.87 10.20
CA LEU A 56 4.12 3.77 9.27
C LEU A 56 5.38 3.44 8.45
N GLN A 57 6.10 4.46 7.98
CA GLN A 57 7.37 4.27 7.25
C GLN A 57 8.46 3.63 8.12
N LYS A 58 8.56 4.03 9.40
CA LYS A 58 9.52 3.40 10.33
C LYS A 58 9.20 1.93 10.55
N ILE A 59 7.92 1.60 10.71
CA ILE A 59 7.50 0.21 10.89
C ILE A 59 7.80 -0.63 9.68
N GLU A 60 7.49 -0.11 8.49
CA GLU A 60 7.82 -0.81 7.25
C GLU A 60 9.32 -1.06 7.15
N ALA A 61 10.17 -0.07 7.48
CA ALA A 61 11.62 -0.21 7.50
C ALA A 61 12.10 -1.27 8.52
N GLU A 62 11.56 -1.27 9.74
CA GLU A 62 11.87 -2.27 10.78
C GLU A 62 11.46 -3.69 10.34
N LEU A 63 10.29 -3.82 9.71
CA LEU A 63 9.78 -5.07 9.14
C LEU A 63 10.74 -5.61 8.08
N TRP A 64 11.15 -4.76 7.14
CA TRP A 64 12.09 -5.11 6.08
C TRP A 64 13.45 -5.50 6.62
N ALA A 65 13.96 -4.79 7.64
CA ALA A 65 15.22 -5.13 8.28
C ALA A 65 15.19 -6.54 8.91
N LYS A 66 14.06 -6.93 9.51
CA LYS A 66 13.87 -8.27 10.11
C LYS A 66 13.65 -9.37 9.07
N LEU A 67 13.00 -9.05 7.95
CA LEU A 67 12.71 -10.03 6.89
C LEU A 67 13.94 -10.29 6.00
N THR A 68 14.77 -9.27 5.75
CA THR A 68 15.91 -9.32 4.80
C THR A 68 16.90 -10.47 5.06
N PRO A 69 17.29 -10.81 6.30
CA PRO A 69 18.16 -11.95 6.59
C PRO A 69 17.60 -13.29 6.13
N ALA A 70 16.26 -13.45 6.14
CA ALA A 70 15.58 -14.68 5.74
C ALA A 70 15.34 -14.79 4.22
N LEU A 71 15.70 -13.76 3.44
CA LEU A 71 15.54 -13.77 1.98
C LEU A 71 16.71 -14.45 1.29
N THR A 72 16.43 -15.22 0.24
CA THR A 72 17.47 -15.77 -0.63
C THR A 72 18.12 -14.68 -1.47
N SER A 73 19.33 -14.94 -2.00
CA SER A 73 20.03 -14.00 -2.88
C SER A 73 19.21 -13.61 -4.10
N GLU A 74 18.49 -14.56 -4.71
CA GLU A 74 17.61 -14.26 -5.85
C GLU A 74 16.42 -13.38 -5.46
N GLN A 75 15.80 -13.62 -4.30
CA GLN A 75 14.70 -12.80 -3.81
C GLN A 75 15.17 -11.36 -3.53
N LYS A 76 16.36 -11.19 -2.94
CA LYS A 76 16.98 -9.88 -2.70
C LYS A 76 17.16 -9.10 -4.01
N VAL A 77 17.71 -9.73 -5.05
CA VAL A 77 17.88 -9.11 -6.37
C VAL A 77 16.52 -8.68 -6.97
N LYS A 78 15.49 -9.55 -6.90
CA LYS A 78 14.14 -9.21 -7.38
C LYS A 78 13.52 -8.04 -6.62
N ILE A 79 13.70 -8.00 -5.29
CA ILE A 79 13.21 -6.91 -4.43
C ILE A 79 13.96 -5.61 -4.70
N GLU A 80 15.27 -5.65 -4.91
CA GLU A 80 16.07 -4.48 -5.25
C GLU A 80 15.63 -3.87 -6.59
N GLN A 81 15.45 -4.71 -7.62
CA GLN A 81 14.92 -4.28 -8.92
C GLN A 81 13.52 -3.68 -8.79
N LEU A 82 12.64 -4.29 -7.99
CA LEU A 82 11.31 -3.76 -7.71
C LEU A 82 11.36 -2.41 -6.98
N ASN A 83 12.23 -2.27 -5.99
CA ASN A 83 12.41 -1.03 -5.25
C ASN A 83 12.93 0.09 -6.15
N GLN A 84 13.86 -0.21 -7.05
CA GLN A 84 14.37 0.75 -8.02
C GLN A 84 13.26 1.22 -8.97
N LYS A 85 12.49 0.29 -9.56
CA LYS A 85 11.32 0.62 -10.39
C LYS A 85 10.29 1.49 -9.64
N THR A 86 10.03 1.15 -8.38
CA THR A 86 9.09 1.89 -7.55
C THR A 86 9.61 3.31 -7.27
N LYS A 87 10.90 3.46 -6.96
CA LYS A 87 11.56 4.75 -6.75
C LYS A 87 11.45 5.64 -7.99
N ASP A 88 11.69 5.07 -9.17
CA ASP A 88 11.59 5.79 -10.44
C ASP A 88 10.15 6.23 -10.73
N ALA A 89 9.17 5.36 -10.46
CA ALA A 89 7.75 5.70 -10.57
C ALA A 89 7.35 6.84 -9.61
N PHE A 90 7.83 6.81 -8.37
CA PHE A 90 7.61 7.89 -7.40
C PHE A 90 8.29 9.19 -7.79
N LYS A 91 9.50 9.12 -8.36
CA LYS A 91 10.21 10.31 -8.86
C LYS A 91 9.42 10.95 -10.01
N ALA A 92 9.00 10.15 -10.99
CA ALA A 92 8.17 10.61 -12.09
C ALA A 92 6.85 11.22 -11.59
N LEU A 93 6.20 10.58 -10.62
CA LEU A 93 4.99 11.10 -9.99
C LEU A 93 5.24 12.45 -9.28
N LYS A 94 6.36 12.57 -8.56
CA LYS A 94 6.75 13.81 -7.88
C LYS A 94 7.04 14.94 -8.87
N ASP A 95 7.62 14.63 -10.02
CA ASP A 95 7.85 15.62 -11.08
C ASP A 95 6.54 16.06 -11.74
N LYS A 96 5.60 15.13 -11.99
CA LYS A 96 4.21 15.47 -12.39
C LYS A 96 3.50 16.32 -11.33
N ALA A 97 3.76 16.06 -10.06
CA ALA A 97 3.13 16.75 -8.94
C ALA A 97 3.48 18.23 -8.81
N LYS A 98 4.62 18.66 -9.39
CA LYS A 98 5.00 20.07 -9.41
C LYS A 98 4.02 20.93 -10.22
N ASN A 99 3.29 20.32 -11.17
CA ASN A 99 2.48 21.02 -12.17
C ASN A 99 1.00 20.57 -12.20
N GLY A 100 0.52 19.75 -11.25
CA GLY A 100 -0.73 18.99 -11.44
C GLY A 100 -1.67 18.84 -10.24
N ASP A 101 -2.83 18.24 -10.52
CA ASP A 101 -3.92 17.95 -9.59
C ASP A 101 -3.52 16.94 -8.49
N LYS A 102 -3.61 17.39 -7.24
CA LYS A 102 -3.22 16.63 -6.04
C LYS A 102 -4.07 15.40 -5.81
N GLU A 103 -5.30 15.33 -6.31
CA GLU A 103 -6.17 14.16 -6.12
C GLU A 103 -5.79 13.01 -7.05
N ALA A 104 -5.59 13.30 -8.34
CA ALA A 104 -5.11 12.31 -9.32
C ALA A 104 -3.77 11.67 -8.87
N LEU A 105 -2.87 12.49 -8.31
CA LEU A 105 -1.57 12.04 -7.80
C LEU A 105 -1.70 11.10 -6.59
N ARG A 106 -2.70 11.29 -5.73
CA ARG A 106 -2.97 10.35 -4.63
C ARG A 106 -3.41 8.98 -5.14
N GLY A 107 -4.24 8.96 -6.19
CA GLY A 107 -4.66 7.72 -6.85
C GLY A 107 -3.47 6.95 -7.43
N GLU A 108 -2.62 7.61 -8.20
CA GLU A 108 -1.40 7.01 -8.77
C GLU A 108 -0.44 6.52 -7.68
N MET A 109 -0.24 7.31 -6.63
CA MET A 109 0.59 6.93 -5.48
C MET A 109 0.08 5.67 -4.78
N LYS A 110 -1.23 5.58 -4.53
CA LYS A 110 -1.84 4.39 -3.93
C LYS A 110 -1.65 3.17 -4.84
N LYS A 111 -1.83 3.33 -6.15
CA LYS A 111 -1.63 2.27 -7.14
C LYS A 111 -0.19 1.74 -7.12
N ILE A 112 0.81 2.63 -7.13
CA ILE A 112 2.23 2.24 -7.04
C ILE A 112 2.50 1.45 -5.76
N GLN A 113 1.98 1.90 -4.62
CA GLN A 113 2.16 1.18 -3.35
C GLN A 113 1.50 -0.22 -3.36
N THR A 114 0.27 -0.33 -3.86
CA THR A 114 -0.43 -1.61 -3.99
C THR A 114 0.35 -2.57 -4.88
N GLN A 115 0.76 -2.13 -6.06
CA GLN A 115 1.52 -2.94 -7.01
C GLN A 115 2.87 -3.40 -6.43
N ARG A 116 3.57 -2.51 -5.72
CA ARG A 116 4.80 -2.88 -5.00
C ARG A 116 4.53 -3.95 -3.95
N ARG A 117 3.49 -3.79 -3.13
CA ARG A 117 3.12 -4.76 -2.09
C ARG A 117 2.79 -6.13 -2.69
N GLU A 118 1.97 -6.18 -3.74
CA GLU A 118 1.62 -7.42 -4.44
C GLU A 118 2.85 -8.10 -5.04
N SER A 119 3.74 -7.33 -5.66
CA SER A 119 4.98 -7.86 -6.24
C SER A 119 5.91 -8.44 -5.17
N ILE A 120 6.01 -7.80 -4.01
CA ILE A 120 6.72 -8.36 -2.86
C ILE A 120 6.08 -9.68 -2.42
N GLN A 121 4.76 -9.72 -2.27
CA GLN A 121 4.06 -10.96 -1.88
C GLN A 121 4.26 -12.07 -2.91
N ALA A 122 4.38 -11.77 -4.20
CA ALA A 122 4.70 -12.77 -5.20
C ALA A 122 6.14 -13.33 -5.09
N ILE A 123 7.08 -12.55 -4.56
CA ILE A 123 8.50 -12.96 -4.39
C ILE A 123 8.69 -13.80 -3.13
N LEU A 124 7.92 -13.54 -2.08
CA LEU A 124 8.05 -14.22 -0.78
C LEU A 124 7.47 -15.64 -0.81
N THR A 125 8.12 -16.56 -0.10
CA THR A 125 7.58 -17.91 0.16
C THR A 125 6.40 -17.85 1.15
N PRO A 126 5.54 -18.88 1.21
CA PRO A 126 4.43 -18.92 2.19
C PRO A 126 4.88 -18.70 3.64
N GLU A 127 6.02 -19.27 4.03
CA GLU A 127 6.60 -19.11 5.37
C GLU A 127 7.05 -17.67 5.63
N GLN A 128 7.73 -17.04 4.66
CA GLN A 128 8.15 -15.64 4.76
C GLN A 128 6.94 -14.70 4.80
N LYS A 129 5.84 -15.01 4.11
CA LYS A 129 4.59 -14.25 4.18
C LYS A 129 3.97 -14.30 5.58
N LYS A 130 3.99 -15.48 6.22
CA LYS A 130 3.51 -15.64 7.60
C LYS A 130 4.35 -14.80 8.56
N SER A 131 5.68 -14.89 8.47
CA SER A 131 6.59 -14.08 9.27
C SER A 131 6.36 -12.57 9.05
N TYR A 132 6.17 -12.15 7.80
CA TYR A 132 5.82 -10.77 7.47
C TYR A 132 4.51 -10.32 8.14
N ALA A 133 3.45 -11.15 8.11
CA ALA A 133 2.17 -10.82 8.70
C ALA A 133 2.24 -10.69 10.24
N GLU A 134 2.98 -11.59 10.91
CA GLU A 134 3.19 -11.55 12.36
C GLU A 134 3.99 -10.31 12.78
N LEU A 135 5.07 -10.00 12.06
CA LEU A 135 5.87 -8.80 12.27
C LEU A 135 5.06 -7.52 12.04
N ALA A 136 4.20 -7.50 11.02
CA ALA A 136 3.30 -6.38 10.75
C ALA A 136 2.29 -6.18 11.87
N LYS A 137 1.69 -7.27 12.38
CA LYS A 137 0.76 -7.23 13.50
C LYS A 137 1.44 -6.68 14.76
N ALA A 138 2.60 -7.23 15.12
CA ALA A 138 3.36 -6.78 16.30
C ALA A 138 3.78 -5.31 16.19
N ALA A 139 4.18 -4.86 15.01
CA ALA A 139 4.54 -3.47 14.80
C ALA A 139 3.32 -2.52 14.87
N MET A 140 2.15 -2.96 14.39
CA MET A 140 0.90 -2.20 14.54
C MET A 140 0.46 -2.12 16.01
N GLU A 141 0.60 -3.20 16.77
CA GLU A 141 0.30 -3.22 18.20
C GLU A 141 1.19 -2.24 18.98
N LYS A 142 2.47 -2.15 18.63
CA LYS A 142 3.40 -1.17 19.21
C LYS A 142 3.03 0.30 18.93
N MET A 143 2.22 0.58 17.92
CA MET A 143 1.73 1.94 17.63
C MET A 143 0.46 2.33 18.38
N ARG A 144 -0.27 1.34 18.90
CA ARG A 144 -1.55 1.54 19.56
C ARG A 144 -1.33 1.98 21.00
#